data_AF-A0A2S5BIU8-F1
#
_entry.id   AF-A0A2S5BIU8-F1
#
_cell.length_a   1.000
_cell.length_b   1.000
_cell.length_c   1.000
_cell.angle_alpha   90.00
_cell.angle_beta   90.00
_cell.angle_gamma   90.00
#
_symmetry.space_group_name_H-M   'P 1'
#
loop_
_entity.id
_entity.type
_entity.pdbx_description
1 polymer ?
#
loop_
_entity_poly.entity_id
_entity_poly.type
_entity_poly.pdbx_seq_one_letter_code
_entity_poly.pdbx_strand_id
1 'polypeptide(L)'
;MPHADSLALPSDSLSKHEFYEHVCTVAEALLAPASPTDPAANWITVLSNAASLLFGSYENYGSKFGREDGRRVNWTGFYITPSLMTRSPTSAAPSDPTQLLLGPFHGRPACNSVSLRQASPSRPVGVCAASYLAQETVVVEDVNARPGHIACDGVTQSEIVLPLTVRVRRMGGAGSGAGEEEEELKVGVLDIDCEGLATFDDEDKVGLEQFVEVLKRVIRWDA
;
A
#
# COMPACT_ATOMS: atom_id res chain seq x y z
N MET A 1 2.87 16.40 14.60
CA MET A 1 4.07 16.38 13.76
C MET A 1 4.60 14.95 13.73
N PRO A 2 4.99 14.43 12.56
CA PRO A 2 5.66 13.15 12.49
C PRO A 2 6.95 13.12 13.29
N HIS A 3 7.11 12.11 14.15
CA HIS A 3 8.29 11.95 15.00
C HIS A 3 8.70 10.48 15.05
N ALA A 4 10.00 10.20 15.15
CA ALA A 4 10.52 8.83 15.15
C ALA A 4 9.96 7.98 16.33
N ASP A 5 9.61 8.63 17.45
CA ASP A 5 9.00 7.97 18.61
C ASP A 5 7.63 7.33 18.29
N SER A 6 6.99 7.71 17.18
CA SER A 6 5.77 7.05 16.70
C SER A 6 5.97 5.57 16.35
N LEU A 7 7.22 5.11 16.21
CA LEU A 7 7.56 3.71 16.00
C LEU A 7 7.60 2.88 17.29
N ALA A 8 7.53 3.51 18.46
CA ALA A 8 7.56 2.78 19.73
C ALA A 8 6.33 1.89 19.87
N LEU A 9 6.57 0.61 20.16
CA LEU A 9 5.51 -0.33 20.51
C LEU A 9 5.22 -0.25 22.02
N PRO A 10 3.96 -0.39 22.45
CA PRO A 10 3.59 -0.33 23.87
C PRO A 10 4.13 -1.51 24.70
N SER A 11 4.47 -2.62 24.05
CA SER A 11 5.06 -3.82 24.66
C SER A 11 5.80 -4.64 23.62
N ASP A 12 6.79 -5.43 24.04
CA ASP A 12 7.51 -6.39 23.18
C ASP A 12 6.69 -7.67 22.90
N SER A 13 5.59 -7.89 23.64
CA SER A 13 4.81 -9.12 23.64
C SER A 13 3.40 -8.99 23.05
N LEU A 14 3.19 -8.04 22.13
CA LEU A 14 1.88 -7.82 21.52
C LEU A 14 1.42 -9.02 20.70
N SER A 15 0.12 -9.27 20.70
CA SER A 15 -0.54 -10.06 19.64
C SER A 15 -0.53 -9.29 18.31
N LYS A 16 -0.73 -9.99 17.18
CA LYS A 16 -0.80 -9.33 15.87
C LYS A 16 -1.97 -8.34 15.83
N HIS A 17 -3.11 -8.72 16.38
CA HIS A 17 -4.26 -7.82 16.53
C HIS A 17 -3.90 -6.50 17.25
N GLU A 18 -3.30 -6.57 18.44
CA GLU A 18 -2.90 -5.37 19.20
C GLU A 18 -1.83 -4.55 18.46
N PHE A 19 -0.91 -5.21 17.75
CA PHE A 19 0.07 -4.55 16.91
C PHE A 19 -0.59 -3.71 15.81
N TYR A 20 -1.51 -4.30 15.04
CA TYR A 20 -2.19 -3.56 13.96
C TYR A 20 -3.14 -2.49 14.48
N GLU A 21 -3.82 -2.72 15.61
CA GLU A 21 -4.64 -1.69 16.27
C GLU A 21 -3.78 -0.48 16.66
N HIS A 22 -2.61 -0.72 17.25
CA HIS A 22 -1.65 0.34 17.60
C HIS A 22 -1.15 1.07 16.36
N VAL A 23 -0.70 0.35 15.34
CA VAL A 23 -0.18 0.93 14.09
C VAL A 23 -1.25 1.78 13.39
N CYS A 24 -2.50 1.32 13.33
CA CYS A 24 -3.61 2.09 12.76
C CYS A 24 -3.91 3.35 13.56
N THR A 25 -3.93 3.25 14.90
CA THR A 25 -4.14 4.40 15.80
C THR A 25 -3.06 5.45 15.62
N VAL A 26 -1.80 5.01 15.57
CA VAL A 26 -0.65 5.89 15.31
C VAL A 26 -0.78 6.51 13.92
N ALA A 27 -1.09 5.73 12.88
CA ALA A 27 -1.24 6.24 11.52
C ALA A 27 -2.32 7.32 11.44
N GLU A 28 -3.48 7.10 12.05
CA GLU A 28 -4.59 8.07 12.04
C GLU A 28 -4.18 9.38 12.73
N ALA A 29 -3.51 9.32 13.88
CA ALA A 29 -3.05 10.52 14.58
C ALA A 29 -1.88 11.22 13.87
N LEU A 30 -0.95 10.45 13.30
CA LEU A 30 0.29 10.94 12.70
C LEU A 30 0.05 11.60 11.34
N LEU A 31 -0.84 11.01 10.55
CA LEU A 31 -1.08 11.34 9.15
C LEU A 31 -2.32 12.22 8.96
N ALA A 32 -3.11 12.46 10.03
CA ALA A 32 -4.27 13.32 9.96
C ALA A 32 -3.92 14.72 9.43
N PRO A 33 -4.73 15.26 8.51
CA PRO A 33 -4.54 16.62 8.02
C PRO A 33 -4.78 17.64 9.13
N ALA A 34 -3.97 18.69 9.20
CA ALA A 34 -4.16 19.77 10.17
C ALA A 34 -5.41 20.62 9.86
N SER A 35 -5.89 20.58 8.62
CA SER A 35 -7.13 21.23 8.16
C SER A 35 -7.64 20.57 6.87
N PRO A 36 -8.90 20.78 6.45
CA PRO A 36 -9.42 20.25 5.19
C PRO A 36 -8.62 20.66 3.93
N THR A 37 -7.85 21.74 4.02
CA THR A 37 -7.03 22.28 2.91
C THR A 37 -5.53 22.03 3.09
N ASP A 38 -5.14 21.22 4.08
CA ASP A 38 -3.74 20.96 4.39
C ASP A 38 -3.01 20.40 3.15
N PRO A 39 -1.99 21.10 2.60
CA PRO A 39 -1.25 20.61 1.46
C PRO A 39 -0.42 19.36 1.77
N ALA A 40 -0.09 19.09 3.04
CA ALA A 40 0.64 17.89 3.46
C ALA A 40 -0.21 16.61 3.42
N ALA A 41 -1.55 16.74 3.33
CA ALA A 41 -2.48 15.62 3.19
C ALA A 41 -2.46 14.98 1.79
N ASN A 42 -1.55 15.40 0.91
CA ASN A 42 -1.41 14.81 -0.41
C ASN A 42 -0.88 13.37 -0.30
N TRP A 43 -1.22 12.54 -1.29
CA TRP A 43 -0.89 11.12 -1.28
C TRP A 43 0.63 10.85 -1.21
N ILE A 44 1.48 11.67 -1.82
CA ILE A 44 2.94 11.45 -1.82
C ILE A 44 3.47 11.54 -0.39
N THR A 45 3.14 12.63 0.31
CA THR A 45 3.59 12.88 1.68
C THR A 45 3.05 11.84 2.66
N VAL A 46 1.77 11.52 2.56
CA VAL A 46 1.12 10.58 3.48
C VAL A 46 1.63 9.15 3.23
N LEU A 47 1.66 8.68 1.98
CA LEU A 47 2.16 7.32 1.68
C LEU A 47 3.65 7.17 2.03
N SER A 48 4.46 8.23 1.92
CA SER A 48 5.86 8.19 2.35
C SER A 48 5.99 7.93 3.85
N ASN A 49 5.21 8.63 4.67
CA ASN A 49 5.20 8.41 6.12
C ASN A 49 4.53 7.08 6.49
N ALA A 50 3.50 6.65 5.77
CA ALA A 50 2.85 5.36 5.98
C ALA A 50 3.79 4.17 5.72
N ALA A 51 4.55 4.22 4.62
CA ALA A 51 5.59 3.22 4.34
C ALA A 51 6.64 3.18 5.44
N SER A 52 7.10 4.36 5.90
CA SER A 52 8.06 4.48 7.01
C SER A 52 7.52 3.90 8.31
N LEU A 53 6.26 4.20 8.63
CA LEU A 53 5.59 3.74 9.83
C LEU A 53 5.49 2.21 9.82
N LEU A 54 4.93 1.62 8.75
CA LEU A 54 4.84 0.16 8.63
C LEU A 54 6.21 -0.51 8.74
N PHE A 55 7.20 -0.03 7.97
CA PHE A 55 8.54 -0.61 7.98
C PHE A 55 9.17 -0.61 9.37
N GLY A 56 9.17 0.56 10.01
CA GLY A 56 9.75 0.72 11.35
C GLY A 56 8.97 -0.04 12.43
N SER A 57 7.64 -0.10 12.32
CA SER A 57 6.80 -0.88 13.24
C SER A 57 7.10 -2.38 13.14
N TYR A 58 7.29 -2.93 11.93
CA TYR A 58 7.73 -4.32 11.77
C TYR A 58 9.15 -4.54 12.31
N GLU A 59 10.09 -3.61 12.07
CA GLU A 59 11.44 -3.71 12.63
C GLU A 59 11.44 -3.74 14.17
N ASN A 60 10.50 -3.03 14.79
CA ASN A 60 10.32 -3.03 16.24
C ASN A 60 9.46 -4.19 16.77
N TYR A 61 8.74 -4.92 15.90
CA TYR A 61 7.90 -6.05 16.30
C TYR A 61 8.65 -7.38 16.29
N GLY A 62 9.78 -7.41 17.01
CA GLY A 62 10.75 -8.50 16.97
C GLY A 62 10.16 -9.87 17.33
N SER A 63 9.14 -9.94 18.17
CA SER A 63 8.51 -11.20 18.59
C SER A 63 7.71 -11.92 17.49
N LYS A 64 7.36 -11.23 16.40
CA LYS A 64 6.70 -11.84 15.22
C LYS A 64 7.45 -11.62 13.91
N PHE A 65 8.15 -10.48 13.76
CA PHE A 65 8.83 -10.05 12.54
C PHE A 65 10.33 -9.75 12.77
N GLY A 66 10.98 -10.54 13.62
CA GLY A 66 12.36 -10.37 14.03
C GLY A 66 13.41 -10.80 13.00
N ARG A 67 14.58 -10.14 13.06
CA ARG A 67 15.76 -10.48 12.24
C ARG A 67 16.36 -11.85 12.61
N GLU A 68 16.38 -12.18 13.89
CA GLU A 68 16.98 -13.42 14.40
C GLU A 68 16.20 -14.66 13.94
N ASP A 69 14.88 -14.54 13.80
CA ASP A 69 14.00 -15.60 13.33
C ASP A 69 13.88 -15.66 11.79
N GLY A 70 14.60 -14.78 11.07
CA GLY A 70 14.57 -14.70 9.61
C GLY A 70 13.23 -14.22 9.04
N ARG A 71 12.32 -13.69 9.86
CA ARG A 71 10.99 -13.21 9.45
C ARG A 71 10.95 -11.69 9.32
N ARG A 72 12.06 -11.14 8.85
CA ARG A 72 12.23 -9.70 8.74
C ARG A 72 11.46 -9.20 7.52
N VAL A 73 10.58 -8.23 7.74
CA VAL A 73 10.02 -7.43 6.63
C VAL A 73 11.16 -6.64 5.97
N ASN A 74 11.38 -6.86 4.68
CA ASN A 74 12.47 -6.24 3.91
C ASN A 74 12.00 -5.14 2.96
N TRP A 75 10.69 -5.03 2.73
CA TRP A 75 10.13 -3.98 1.89
C TRP A 75 8.69 -3.64 2.32
N THR A 76 8.36 -2.36 2.39
CA THR A 76 6.98 -1.86 2.50
C THR A 76 6.82 -0.67 1.56
N GLY A 77 5.75 -0.60 0.80
CA GLY A 77 5.58 0.52 -0.12
C GLY A 77 4.39 0.38 -1.03
N PHE A 78 4.36 1.25 -2.04
CA PHE A 78 3.19 1.38 -2.89
C PHE A 78 3.56 1.33 -4.36
N TYR A 79 2.68 0.73 -5.17
CA TYR A 79 2.66 0.90 -6.61
C TYR A 79 1.37 1.59 -7.03
N ILE A 80 1.49 2.67 -7.81
CA ILE A 80 0.44 3.66 -8.04
C ILE A 80 0.10 3.74 -9.52
N THR A 81 -1.15 4.06 -9.86
CA THR A 81 -1.57 4.24 -11.24
C THR A 81 -0.93 5.49 -11.88
N PRO A 82 -0.57 5.44 -13.18
CA PRO A 82 -0.02 6.60 -13.89
C PRO A 82 -0.91 7.86 -13.85
N SER A 83 -2.23 7.68 -13.77
CA SER A 83 -3.20 8.77 -13.69
C SER A 83 -3.08 9.58 -12.40
N LEU A 84 -2.64 8.97 -11.29
CA LEU A 84 -2.40 9.69 -10.04
C LEU A 84 -1.07 10.46 -10.04
N MET A 85 -0.09 9.98 -10.81
CA MET A 85 1.22 10.63 -10.98
C MET A 85 1.18 11.82 -11.93
N THR A 86 0.32 11.75 -12.95
CA THR A 86 0.23 12.76 -14.01
C THR A 86 -1.07 13.55 -13.86
N ARG A 87 -0.99 14.75 -13.30
CA ARG A 87 -2.10 15.72 -13.33
C ARG A 87 -2.31 16.23 -14.75
N SER A 88 -2.89 15.43 -15.64
CA SER A 88 -3.36 15.94 -16.93
C SER A 88 -4.87 16.16 -16.86
N PRO A 89 -5.35 17.42 -16.77
CA PRO A 89 -6.78 17.72 -16.84
C PRO A 89 -7.37 17.52 -18.26
N THR A 90 -6.58 17.06 -19.23
CA THR A 90 -6.96 16.99 -20.66
C THR A 90 -6.95 15.59 -21.27
N SER A 91 -6.58 14.54 -20.54
CA SER A 91 -6.70 13.19 -21.12
C SER A 91 -8.12 12.67 -20.88
N ALA A 92 -8.73 12.16 -21.96
CA ALA A 92 -9.99 11.42 -21.96
C ALA A 92 -10.11 10.43 -20.79
N ALA A 93 -11.35 10.04 -20.47
CA ALA A 93 -11.72 9.07 -19.43
C ALA A 93 -10.60 8.08 -19.12
N PRO A 94 -10.24 7.86 -17.83
CA PRO A 94 -9.07 7.07 -17.47
C PRO A 94 -9.15 5.72 -18.17
N SER A 95 -8.33 5.52 -19.21
CA SER A 95 -8.16 4.20 -19.80
C SER A 95 -7.58 3.31 -18.72
N ASP A 96 -8.07 2.08 -18.61
CA ASP A 96 -7.49 1.10 -17.68
C ASP A 96 -5.96 1.10 -17.82
N PRO A 97 -5.23 1.25 -16.70
CA PRO A 97 -3.78 1.34 -16.76
C PRO A 97 -3.20 0.03 -17.27
N THR A 98 -2.14 0.12 -18.08
CA THR A 98 -1.40 -1.07 -18.54
C THR A 98 -0.29 -1.49 -17.57
N GLN A 99 0.02 -0.63 -16.61
CA GLN A 99 1.05 -0.82 -15.60
C GLN A 99 0.78 0.04 -14.36
N LEU A 100 1.35 -0.36 -13.23
CA LEU A 100 1.53 0.49 -12.05
C LEU A 100 2.96 1.02 -12.02
N LEU A 101 3.17 2.16 -11.38
CA LEU A 101 4.47 2.83 -11.21
C LEU A 101 4.88 2.82 -9.75
N LEU A 102 6.18 2.69 -9.49
CA LEU A 102 6.72 2.71 -8.14
C LEU A 102 6.35 4.03 -7.43
N GLY A 103 5.69 3.93 -6.28
CA GLY A 103 5.37 5.02 -5.37
C GLY A 103 6.35 5.07 -4.19
N PRO A 104 6.00 5.78 -3.11
CA PRO A 104 6.80 5.82 -1.89
C PRO A 104 7.00 4.42 -1.29
N PHE A 105 8.19 4.14 -0.76
CA PHE A 105 8.51 2.85 -0.15
C PHE A 105 9.67 2.98 0.85
N HIS A 106 9.83 1.97 1.70
CA HIS A 106 11.00 1.73 2.54
C HIS A 106 11.49 0.30 2.31
N GLY A 107 12.79 0.14 2.06
CA GLY A 107 13.40 -1.14 1.71
C GLY A 107 14.52 -0.98 0.69
N ARG A 108 14.92 -2.09 0.06
CA ARG A 108 15.87 -2.08 -1.05
C ARG A 108 15.26 -1.48 -2.32
N PRO A 109 16.07 -1.03 -3.30
CA PRO A 109 15.56 -0.61 -4.60
C PRO A 109 14.66 -1.68 -5.23
N ALA A 110 13.54 -1.25 -5.80
CA ALA A 110 12.53 -2.13 -6.37
C ALA A 110 12.34 -1.87 -7.87
N CYS A 111 11.46 -2.65 -8.49
CA CYS A 111 11.09 -2.48 -9.88
C CYS A 111 10.39 -1.10 -10.09
N ASN A 112 10.78 -0.34 -11.11
CA ASN A 112 10.17 1.00 -11.36
C ASN A 112 8.69 0.93 -11.78
N SER A 113 8.24 -0.23 -12.28
CA SER A 113 6.88 -0.42 -12.77
C SER A 113 6.47 -1.89 -12.69
N VAL A 114 5.18 -2.16 -12.49
CA VAL A 114 4.56 -3.49 -12.52
C VAL A 114 3.59 -3.57 -13.70
N SER A 115 3.81 -4.51 -14.62
CA SER A 115 2.89 -4.74 -15.74
C SER A 115 1.56 -5.32 -15.25
N LEU A 116 0.45 -4.73 -15.67
CA LEU A 116 -0.90 -5.26 -15.46
C LEU A 116 -1.34 -6.24 -16.56
N ARG A 117 -0.51 -6.42 -17.58
CA ARG A 117 -0.74 -7.41 -18.65
C ARG A 117 -0.04 -8.71 -18.35
N GLN A 118 -0.70 -9.82 -18.70
CA GLN A 118 -0.07 -11.14 -18.74
C GLN A 118 1.09 -11.14 -19.73
N ALA A 119 2.22 -11.71 -19.32
CA ALA A 119 3.38 -11.85 -20.19
C ALA A 119 3.20 -12.99 -21.21
N SER A 120 2.42 -14.01 -20.86
CA SER A 120 2.13 -15.20 -21.68
C SER A 120 0.89 -15.91 -21.13
N PRO A 121 0.13 -16.68 -21.94
CA PRO A 121 -0.96 -17.53 -21.44
C PRO A 121 -0.54 -18.50 -20.32
N SER A 122 0.74 -18.88 -20.29
CA SER A 122 1.30 -19.80 -19.29
C SER A 122 1.92 -19.10 -18.08
N ARG A 123 1.90 -17.76 -18.03
CA ARG A 123 2.55 -16.98 -16.98
C ARG A 123 1.55 -15.99 -16.37
N PRO A 124 1.13 -16.19 -15.11
CA PRO A 124 0.23 -15.27 -14.44
C PRO A 124 0.90 -13.90 -14.25
N VAL A 125 0.09 -12.89 -13.96
CA VAL A 125 0.56 -11.57 -13.58
C VAL A 125 1.25 -11.61 -12.20
N GLY A 126 2.13 -10.63 -11.93
CA GLY A 126 2.78 -10.45 -10.63
C GLY A 126 1.77 -10.30 -9.48
N VAL A 127 2.22 -10.44 -8.23
CA VAL A 127 1.33 -10.40 -7.05
C VAL A 127 0.67 -9.03 -6.93
N CYS A 128 1.45 -7.95 -7.00
CA CYS A 128 0.98 -6.56 -7.16
C CYS A 128 -0.14 -6.41 -8.20
N ALA A 129 0.09 -6.94 -9.41
CA ALA A 129 -0.89 -6.86 -10.50
C ALA A 129 -2.13 -7.72 -10.25
N ALA A 130 -1.97 -8.91 -9.63
CA ALA A 130 -3.08 -9.77 -9.28
C ALA A 130 -4.02 -9.07 -8.28
N SER A 131 -3.47 -8.47 -7.23
CA SER A 131 -4.25 -7.72 -6.25
C SER A 131 -4.96 -6.51 -6.88
N TYR A 132 -4.23 -5.72 -7.69
CA TYR A 132 -4.82 -4.56 -8.37
C TYR A 132 -5.96 -4.94 -9.32
N LEU A 133 -5.81 -6.01 -10.11
CA LEU A 133 -6.82 -6.40 -11.09
C LEU A 133 -8.05 -7.02 -10.41
N ALA A 134 -7.83 -7.90 -9.42
CA ALA A 134 -8.91 -8.57 -8.69
C ALA A 134 -9.60 -7.65 -7.69
N GLN A 135 -8.94 -6.57 -7.25
CA GLN A 135 -9.39 -5.73 -6.14
C GLN A 135 -9.56 -6.52 -4.85
N GLU A 136 -8.63 -7.45 -4.62
CA GLU A 136 -8.58 -8.33 -3.45
C GLU A 136 -7.17 -8.35 -2.86
N THR A 137 -7.09 -8.51 -1.53
CA THR A 137 -5.81 -8.75 -0.85
C THR A 137 -5.26 -10.11 -1.25
N VAL A 138 -3.99 -10.16 -1.65
CA VAL A 138 -3.29 -11.39 -2.04
C VAL A 138 -2.19 -11.66 -1.02
N VAL A 139 -2.25 -12.85 -0.42
CA VAL A 139 -1.22 -13.37 0.51
C VAL A 139 -0.47 -14.48 -0.19
N VAL A 140 0.87 -14.42 -0.17
CA VAL A 140 1.76 -15.40 -0.80
C VAL A 140 2.70 -15.96 0.25
N GLU A 141 2.49 -17.22 0.63
CA GLU A 141 3.30 -17.91 1.63
C GLU A 141 4.73 -18.23 1.14
N ASP A 142 4.87 -18.55 -0.15
CA ASP A 142 6.15 -18.79 -0.81
C ASP A 142 6.14 -18.16 -2.21
N VAL A 143 6.89 -17.07 -2.37
CA VAL A 143 6.98 -16.36 -3.65
C VAL A 143 7.68 -17.18 -4.73
N ASN A 144 8.56 -18.12 -4.35
CA ASN A 144 9.28 -18.99 -5.29
C ASN A 144 8.41 -20.16 -5.78
N ALA A 145 7.39 -20.55 -5.03
CA ALA A 145 6.40 -21.53 -5.47
C ALA A 145 5.45 -20.99 -6.54
N ARG A 146 5.37 -19.65 -6.70
CA ARG A 146 4.43 -19.00 -7.61
C ARG A 146 4.98 -19.00 -9.05
N PRO A 147 4.30 -19.61 -10.03
CA PRO A 147 4.81 -19.72 -11.40
C PRO A 147 5.10 -18.35 -12.02
N GLY A 148 6.34 -18.16 -12.49
CA GLY A 148 6.73 -16.94 -13.19
C GLY A 148 6.93 -15.72 -12.28
N HIS A 149 7.13 -15.90 -10.99
CA HIS A 149 7.63 -14.85 -10.11
C HIS A 149 9.03 -14.37 -10.57
N ILE A 150 9.21 -13.05 -10.68
CA ILE A 150 10.54 -12.40 -10.74
C ILE A 150 10.57 -11.53 -9.49
N ALA A 151 11.32 -11.98 -8.48
CA ALA A 151 11.50 -11.19 -7.28
C ALA A 151 12.26 -9.90 -7.63
N CYS A 152 11.76 -8.74 -7.20
CA CYS A 152 12.52 -7.48 -7.28
C CYS A 152 13.67 -7.49 -6.26
N ASP A 153 13.50 -8.16 -5.10
CA ASP A 153 14.55 -8.46 -4.12
C ASP A 153 14.70 -9.98 -3.96
N GLY A 154 15.89 -10.52 -4.21
CA GLY A 154 16.14 -11.97 -4.22
C GLY A 154 16.06 -12.65 -2.86
N VAL A 155 15.95 -11.89 -1.77
CA VAL A 155 15.78 -12.44 -0.41
C VAL A 155 14.33 -12.59 0.02
N THR A 156 13.37 -11.97 -0.68
CA THR A 156 11.94 -12.10 -0.37
C THR A 156 11.50 -13.56 -0.47
N GLN A 157 10.80 -14.04 0.55
CA GLN A 157 10.25 -15.40 0.63
C GLN A 157 8.71 -15.42 0.73
N SER A 158 8.10 -14.44 1.40
CA SER A 158 6.63 -14.26 1.43
C SER A 158 6.25 -12.82 1.13
N GLU A 159 5.06 -12.59 0.59
CA GLU A 159 4.57 -11.27 0.15
C GLU A 159 3.08 -11.12 0.51
N ILE A 160 2.65 -9.92 0.92
CA ILE A 160 1.24 -9.56 1.04
C ILE A 160 0.96 -8.23 0.32
N VAL A 161 -0.06 -8.23 -0.52
CA VAL A 161 -0.44 -7.07 -1.34
C VAL A 161 -1.91 -6.73 -1.17
N LEU A 162 -2.20 -5.46 -0.92
CA LEU A 162 -3.55 -4.94 -0.72
C LEU A 162 -3.91 -3.90 -1.80
N PRO A 163 -5.11 -3.96 -2.39
CA PRO A 163 -5.55 -2.96 -3.35
C PRO A 163 -5.93 -1.65 -2.65
N LEU A 164 -5.59 -0.53 -3.27
CA LEU A 164 -5.98 0.80 -2.82
C LEU A 164 -6.97 1.39 -3.84
N THR A 165 -8.23 1.45 -3.43
CA THR A 165 -9.33 2.07 -4.19
C THR A 165 -10.08 3.04 -3.30
N VAL A 166 -10.31 4.25 -3.80
CA VAL A 166 -10.86 5.38 -3.05
C VAL A 166 -12.10 5.93 -3.74
N ARG A 167 -13.00 6.55 -2.98
CA ARG A 167 -14.12 7.30 -3.56
C ARG A 167 -13.75 8.77 -3.65
N VAL A 168 -13.80 9.31 -4.86
CA VAL A 168 -13.55 10.73 -5.11
C VAL A 168 -14.82 11.41 -5.57
N ARG A 169 -15.05 12.63 -5.09
CA ARG A 169 -16.13 13.49 -5.58
C ARG A 169 -15.61 14.28 -6.77
N ARG A 170 -16.22 14.12 -7.92
CA ARG A 170 -15.96 15.00 -9.06
C ARG A 170 -16.90 16.20 -8.97
N MET A 171 -16.33 17.39 -8.85
CA MET A 171 -17.07 18.61 -9.13
C MET A 171 -17.41 18.61 -10.62
N GLY A 172 -18.70 18.42 -10.96
CA GLY A 172 -19.19 18.61 -12.32
C GLY A 172 -18.74 19.98 -12.84
N GLY A 173 -18.21 20.03 -14.06
CA GLY A 173 -17.68 21.27 -14.63
C GLY A 173 -18.68 22.40 -14.48
N ALA A 174 -18.25 23.55 -13.95
CA ALA A 174 -19.08 24.72 -13.68
C ALA A 174 -19.90 25.09 -14.93
N GLY A 175 -21.15 24.63 -15.00
CA GLY A 175 -22.02 24.77 -16.18
C GLY A 175 -22.95 23.59 -16.47
N SER A 176 -22.63 22.37 -16.04
CA SER A 176 -23.59 21.26 -16.08
C SER A 176 -24.32 21.21 -14.74
N GLY A 177 -25.64 21.39 -14.72
CA GLY A 177 -26.48 21.18 -13.53
C GLY A 177 -26.56 19.70 -13.09
N ALA A 178 -25.47 18.94 -13.26
CA ALA A 178 -25.27 17.60 -12.77
C ALA A 178 -24.90 17.67 -11.28
N GLY A 179 -25.56 16.84 -10.47
CA GLY A 179 -25.27 16.72 -9.04
C GLY A 179 -23.85 16.19 -8.78
N GLU A 180 -23.49 16.13 -7.50
CA GLU A 180 -22.24 15.51 -7.07
C GLU A 180 -22.23 14.02 -7.49
N GLU A 181 -21.30 13.62 -8.35
CA GLU A 181 -21.07 12.22 -8.71
C GLU A 181 -19.86 11.70 -7.93
N GLU A 182 -20.06 10.61 -7.18
CA GLU A 182 -18.99 9.85 -6.52
C GLU A 182 -18.47 8.78 -7.48
N GLU A 183 -17.16 8.78 -7.72
CA GLU A 183 -16.46 7.82 -8.58
C GLU A 183 -15.48 7.00 -7.75
N GLU A 184 -15.42 5.69 -8.01
CA GLU A 184 -14.38 4.82 -7.45
C GLU A 184 -13.11 4.90 -8.30
N LEU A 185 -12.02 5.36 -7.69
CA LEU A 185 -10.72 5.49 -8.30
C LEU A 185 -9.79 4.39 -7.77
N LYS A 186 -9.38 3.48 -8.65
CA LYS A 186 -8.31 2.49 -8.37
C LYS A 186 -6.96 3.19 -8.40
N VAL A 187 -6.40 3.50 -7.24
CA VAL A 187 -5.18 4.33 -7.13
C VAL A 187 -3.90 3.51 -7.14
N GLY A 188 -3.93 2.24 -6.73
CA GLY A 188 -2.72 1.42 -6.67
C GLY A 188 -2.85 0.22 -5.75
N VAL A 189 -1.72 -0.18 -5.18
CA VAL A 189 -1.59 -1.24 -4.17
C VAL A 189 -0.60 -0.83 -3.07
N LEU A 190 -0.81 -1.35 -1.86
CA LEU A 190 0.20 -1.49 -0.80
C LEU A 190 0.84 -2.87 -0.97
N ASP A 191 2.16 -2.93 -0.94
CA ASP A 191 2.97 -4.14 -1.12
C ASP A 191 3.98 -4.26 0.02
N ILE A 192 4.12 -5.46 0.57
CA ILE A 192 4.95 -5.78 1.73
C ILE A 192 5.63 -7.14 1.53
N ASP A 193 6.96 -7.11 1.56
CA ASP A 193 7.83 -8.29 1.42
C ASP A 193 8.41 -8.71 2.77
N CYS A 194 8.60 -10.01 2.94
CA CYS A 194 9.31 -10.59 4.09
C CYS A 194 10.36 -11.64 3.65
N GLU A 195 11.49 -11.66 4.35
CA GLU A 195 12.57 -12.64 4.21
C GLU A 195 12.17 -14.05 4.70
N GLY A 196 11.06 -14.16 5.45
CA GLY A 196 10.54 -15.42 5.99
C GLY A 196 9.44 -16.04 5.13
N LEU A 197 9.35 -17.37 5.11
CA LEU A 197 8.22 -18.09 4.48
C LEU A 197 6.97 -18.02 5.36
N ALA A 198 5.80 -17.98 4.72
CA ALA A 198 4.48 -18.03 5.37
C ALA A 198 4.37 -17.07 6.56
N THR A 199 4.95 -15.87 6.44
CA THR A 199 5.00 -14.91 7.55
C THR A 199 3.66 -14.21 7.77
N PHE A 200 2.94 -13.96 6.67
CA PHE A 200 1.67 -13.27 6.65
C PHE A 200 0.50 -14.26 6.74
N ASP A 201 -0.46 -13.99 7.61
CA ASP A 201 -1.69 -14.77 7.79
C ASP A 201 -2.95 -13.87 7.74
N ASP A 202 -4.10 -14.45 8.10
CA ASP A 202 -5.38 -13.75 8.09
C ASP A 202 -5.43 -12.56 9.08
N GLU A 203 -4.69 -12.60 10.20
CA GLU A 203 -4.62 -11.47 11.12
C GLU A 203 -3.87 -10.29 10.48
N ASP A 204 -2.79 -10.58 9.74
CA ASP A 204 -2.06 -9.56 8.98
C ASP A 204 -2.91 -8.94 7.89
N LYS A 205 -3.63 -9.76 7.14
CA LYS A 205 -4.59 -9.30 6.13
C LYS A 205 -5.61 -8.34 6.74
N VAL A 206 -6.29 -8.75 7.81
CA VAL A 206 -7.32 -7.92 8.46
C VAL A 206 -6.74 -6.61 8.99
N GLY A 207 -5.59 -6.67 9.65
CA GLY A 207 -4.92 -5.48 10.21
C GLY A 207 -4.47 -4.50 9.13
N LEU A 208 -3.89 -4.99 8.05
CA LEU A 208 -3.44 -4.17 6.93
C LEU A 208 -4.61 -3.60 6.10
N GLU A 209 -5.72 -4.33 5.98
CA GLU A 209 -6.95 -3.81 5.35
C GLU A 209 -7.49 -2.61 6.16
N GLN A 210 -7.46 -2.68 7.49
CA GLN A 210 -7.81 -1.53 8.34
C GLN A 210 -6.83 -0.37 8.17
N PHE A 211 -5.54 -0.65 8.06
CA PHE A 211 -4.53 0.38 7.80
C PHE A 211 -4.78 1.08 6.45
N VAL A 212 -5.11 0.33 5.41
CA VAL A 212 -5.51 0.87 4.10
C VAL A 212 -6.74 1.78 4.24
N GLU A 213 -7.74 1.41 5.04
CA GLU A 213 -8.89 2.29 5.31
C GLU A 213 -8.50 3.58 6.03
N VAL A 214 -7.51 3.56 6.92
CA VAL A 214 -6.97 4.80 7.52
C VAL A 214 -6.39 5.70 6.43
N LEU A 215 -5.54 5.17 5.54
CA LEU A 215 -4.94 5.94 4.44
C LEU A 215 -5.98 6.61 3.55
N LYS A 216 -7.07 5.89 3.23
CA LYS A 216 -8.17 6.43 2.42
C LYS A 216 -8.80 7.67 3.05
N ARG A 217 -8.88 7.74 4.38
CA ARG A 217 -9.46 8.87 5.13
C ARG A 217 -8.51 10.05 5.28
N VAL A 218 -7.23 9.79 5.55
CA VAL A 218 -6.26 10.86 5.85
C VAL A 218 -5.67 11.50 4.61
N ILE A 219 -5.72 10.81 3.46
CA ILE A 219 -5.25 11.33 2.18
C ILE A 219 -6.36 12.15 1.51
N ARG A 220 -5.97 13.33 1.05
CA ARG A 220 -6.78 14.14 0.15
C ARG A 220 -6.53 13.73 -1.31
N TRP A 221 -7.53 13.08 -1.91
CA TRP A 221 -7.46 12.52 -3.26
C TRP A 221 -7.97 13.44 -4.38
N ASP A 222 -8.56 14.59 -4.05
CA ASP A 222 -9.20 15.54 -4.98
C ASP A 222 -8.25 16.64 -5.52
N ALA A 223 -6.94 16.46 -5.39
CA ALA A 223 -5.93 17.51 -5.62
C ALA A 223 -5.38 17.62 -7.06
#